data_AF-A0A7W0L1J4-F1
#
_entry.id   AF-A0A7W0L1J4-F1
#
_cell.length_a   1.000
_cell.length_b   1.000
_cell.length_c   1.000
_cell.angle_alpha   90.00
_cell.angle_beta   90.00
_cell.angle_gamma   90.00
#
_symmetry.space_group_name_H-M   'P 1'
#
loop_
_entity.id
_entity.type
_entity.pdbx_description
1 polymer ?
#
loop_
_entity_poly.entity_id
_entity_poly.type
_entity_poly.pdbx_seq_one_letter_code
_entity_poly.pdbx_strand_id
1 'polypeptide(L)' 'MEGALKSLAAGNIQVGIQGNPYQLGGVAIAKIGGEIAYLHRSTDASDNPPVEEPLAALDQLKM' A
#
# COMPACT_ATOMS: atom_id res chain seq x y z
N MET A 1 -20.58 -19.63 -11.54
CA MET A 1 -20.69 -19.11 -12.92
C MET A 1 -21.72 -17.99 -13.05
N GLU A 2 -22.82 -18.02 -12.27
CA GLU A 2 -23.91 -17.04 -12.35
C GLU A 2 -23.50 -15.58 -12.05
N GLY A 3 -22.60 -15.35 -11.09
CA GLY A 3 -22.12 -14.00 -10.74
C GLY A 3 -21.25 -13.34 -11.84
N ALA A 4 -20.43 -14.13 -12.54
CA ALA A 4 -19.60 -13.63 -13.63
C ALA A 4 -20.45 -13.16 -14.83
N LEU A 5 -21.50 -13.93 -15.16
CA LEU A 5 -22.46 -13.55 -16.20
C LEU A 5 -23.24 -12.28 -15.84
N LYS A 6 -23.69 -12.15 -14.58
CA LYS A 6 -24.39 -10.96 -14.09
C LYS A 6 -23.50 -9.72 -14.12
N SER A 7 -22.23 -9.86 -13.74
CA SER A 7 -21.23 -8.78 -13.80
C SER A 7 -20.98 -8.32 -15.25
N LEU A 8 -20.82 -9.27 -16.18
CA LEU A 8 -20.61 -8.96 -17.59
C LEU A 8 -21.82 -8.28 -18.22
N ALA A 9 -23.04 -8.76 -17.91
CA ALA A 9 -24.29 -8.16 -18.38
C ALA A 9 -24.48 -6.73 -17.85
N ALA A 10 -23.91 -6.42 -16.68
CA ALA A 10 -23.86 -5.07 -16.10
C ALA A 10 -22.74 -4.18 -16.67
N GLY A 11 -21.99 -4.65 -17.68
CA GLY A 11 -20.91 -3.91 -18.32
C GLY A 11 -19.59 -3.90 -17.54
N ASN A 12 -19.50 -4.64 -16.43
CA ASN A 12 -18.28 -4.74 -15.64
C ASN A 12 -17.34 -5.76 -16.28
N ILE A 13 -16.40 -5.25 -17.07
CA ILE A 13 -15.35 -6.04 -17.72
C ILE A 13 -14.11 -5.98 -16.82
N GLN A 14 -13.67 -7.12 -16.28
CA GLN A 14 -12.35 -7.22 -15.67
C GLN A 14 -11.31 -7.09 -16.79
N VAL A 15 -10.72 -5.91 -16.93
CA VAL A 15 -9.54 -5.70 -17.76
C VAL A 15 -8.33 -6.34 -17.08
N GLY A 16 -7.29 -6.68 -17.84
CA GLY A 16 -6.02 -7.16 -17.28
C GLY A 16 -5.50 -6.20 -16.21
N ILE A 17 -4.71 -6.69 -15.25
CA ILE A 17 -4.17 -5.87 -14.14
C ILE A 17 -3.58 -4.57 -14.73
N GLN A 18 -4.25 -3.46 -14.47
CA GLN A 18 -3.84 -2.14 -14.94
C GLN A 18 -2.87 -1.57 -13.90
N GLY A 19 -1.59 -1.45 -14.25
CA GLY A 19 -0.54 -0.94 -13.36
C GLY A 19 0.67 -1.86 -13.26
N ASN A 20 1.69 -1.44 -12.51
CA ASN A 20 2.83 -2.30 -12.21
C ASN A 20 2.33 -3.48 -11.35
N PRO A 21 2.41 -4.75 -11.82
CA PRO A 21 1.90 -5.91 -11.09
C PRO A 21 2.68 -6.21 -9.81
N TYR A 22 3.83 -5.55 -9.60
CA TYR A 22 4.45 -5.53 -8.28
C TYR A 22 3.51 -4.77 -7.34
N GLN A 23 2.81 -5.51 -6.48
CA GLN A 23 2.42 -4.97 -5.17
C GLN A 23 3.72 -4.56 -4.48
N LEU A 24 4.14 -3.31 -4.73
CA LEU A 24 5.32 -2.75 -4.09
C LEU A 24 5.02 -2.62 -2.60
N GLY A 25 6.01 -2.96 -1.80
CA GLY A 25 5.95 -2.83 -0.36
C GLY A 25 6.07 -1.38 0.10
N GLY A 26 6.29 -1.24 1.40
CA GLY A 26 6.54 0.05 2.01
C GLY A 26 6.37 -0.04 3.52
N VAL A 27 6.71 1.05 4.20
CA VAL A 27 6.56 1.18 5.65
C VAL A 27 5.81 2.48 5.91
N ALA A 28 4.78 2.41 6.74
CA ALA A 28 4.05 3.59 7.18
C ALA A 28 3.87 3.57 8.70
N ILE A 29 4.02 4.73 9.33
CA ILE A 29 3.69 4.94 10.74
C ILE A 29 2.55 5.95 10.80
N ALA A 30 1.43 5.52 11.36
CA ALA A 30 0.25 6.35 11.54
C ALA A 30 0.04 6.68 13.02
N LYS A 31 -0.25 7.94 13.32
CA LYS A 31 -0.72 8.37 14.63
C LYS A 31 -2.15 7.88 14.86
N ILE A 32 -2.54 7.82 16.13
CA ILE A 32 -3.96 7.73 16.49
C ILE A 32 -4.67 8.95 15.91
N GLY A 33 -5.67 8.73 15.05
CA GLY A 33 -6.34 9.79 14.27
C GLY A 33 -6.03 9.76 12.77
N GLY A 34 -5.11 8.90 12.32
CA GLY A 34 -4.88 8.64 10.90
C GLY A 34 -3.89 9.56 10.21
N GLU A 35 -3.26 10.48 10.94
CA GLU A 35 -2.13 11.28 10.42
C GLU A 35 -0.90 10.38 10.21
N ILE A 36 -0.22 10.53 9.07
CA ILE A 36 0.97 9.74 8.72
C ILE A 36 2.23 10.47 9.19
N ALA A 37 2.95 9.89 10.15
CA ALA A 37 4.18 10.44 10.70
C ALA A 37 5.43 10.01 9.91
N TYR A 38 5.35 8.87 9.21
CA TYR A 38 6.41 8.36 8.35
C TYR A 38 5.80 7.55 7.21
N LEU A 39 6.36 7.69 6.01
CA LEU A 39 5.96 6.93 4.84
C LEU A 39 7.17 6.67 3.94
N HIS A 40 7.53 5.40 3.81
CA HIS A 40 8.39 4.90 2.75
C HIS A 40 7.56 4.09 1.76
N ARG A 41 7.64 4.43 0.48
CA ARG A 41 7.01 3.66 -0.60
C ARG A 41 8.11 3.02 -1.43
N SER A 42 8.14 1.69 -1.45
CA SER A 42 9.16 0.97 -2.21
C SER A 42 9.02 1.30 -3.70
N THR A 43 10.13 1.60 -4.38
CA THR A 43 10.18 1.81 -5.84
C THR A 43 10.38 0.50 -6.61
N ASP A 44 10.94 -0.52 -5.95
CA ASP A 44 11.11 -1.88 -6.47
C ASP A 44 10.99 -2.91 -5.32
N ALA A 45 11.11 -4.20 -5.64
CA ALA A 45 10.91 -5.29 -4.67
C ALA A 45 12.03 -5.42 -3.62
N SER A 46 13.20 -4.83 -3.86
CA SER A 46 14.35 -4.85 -2.92
C SER A 46 14.46 -3.54 -2.12
N ASP A 47 13.73 -2.51 -2.51
CA ASP A 47 13.70 -1.22 -1.82
C ASP A 47 13.02 -1.34 -0.45
N ASN A 48 13.85 -1.26 0.59
CA ASN A 48 13.46 -1.22 1.98
C ASN A 48 14.16 -0.03 2.65
N PRO A 49 13.47 0.75 3.49
CA PRO A 49 14.12 1.84 4.21
C PRO A 49 15.09 1.26 5.26
N PRO A 50 16.17 1.99 5.61
CA PRO A 50 16.98 1.68 6.78
C PRO A 50 16.09 1.58 8.03
N VAL A 51 16.27 0.54 8.85
CA VAL A 51 15.42 0.26 10.01
C VAL A 51 15.44 1.40 11.04
N GLU A 52 16.52 2.16 11.08
CA GLU A 52 16.73 3.28 11.99
C GLU A 52 15.77 4.44 11.72
N GLU A 53 15.36 4.66 10.47
CA GLU A 53 14.45 5.75 10.10
C GLU A 53 13.04 5.60 10.70
N PRO A 54 12.29 4.49 10.49
CA PRO A 54 10.99 4.33 11.09
C PRO A 54 11.06 4.24 12.62
N LEU A 55 12.15 3.71 13.19
CA LEU A 55 12.33 3.70 14.65
C LEU A 55 12.50 5.12 15.21
N ALA A 56 13.29 5.97 14.55
CA ALA A 56 13.43 7.36 14.94
C ALA A 56 12.10 8.13 14.84
N ALA A 57 11.30 7.86 13.80
CA ALA A 57 9.97 8.42 13.67
C ALA A 57 9.03 7.95 14.80
N LEU A 58 9.09 6.68 15.19
CA LEU A 58 8.33 6.16 16.34
C LEU A 58 8.74 6.82 17.66
N ASP A 59 10.03 7.04 17.88
CA ASP A 59 10.51 7.64 19.13
C ASP A 59 10.13 9.12 19.24
N GLN A 60 10.05 9.85 18.12
CA GLN A 60 9.51 11.21 18.10
C GLN A 60 8.01 11.29 18.46
N LEU A 61 7.25 10.20 18.28
CA LEU A 61 5.83 10.14 18.63
C LEU A 61 5.57 9.76 20.10
N LYS A 62 6.57 9.20 20.79
CA LYS A 62 6.46 8.83 22.21
C LYS A 62 6.73 10.01 23.16
N MET A 63 7.22 11.13 22.63
CA MET A 63 7.40 12.40 23.34
C MET A 63 6.12 13.22 23.34
#